data_AF-H3AYI6-F1
#
_entry.id   AF-H3AYI6-F1
#
_cell.length_a   1.000
_cell.length_b   1.000
_cell.length_c   1.000
_cell.angle_alpha   90.00
_cell.angle_beta   90.00
_cell.angle_gamma   90.00
#
_symmetry.space_group_name_H-M   'P 1'
#
loop_
_entity.id
_entity.type
_entity.pdbx_description
1 polymer ?
#
loop_
_entity_poly.entity_id
_entity_poly.type
_entity_poly.pdbx_seq_one_letter_code
_entity_poly.pdbx_strand_id
1 'polypeptide(L)'
;LSAYYLSLSLQDNPSHGASLKSPIFLPPSSGQSCQMRFYYHFGQVSGTLNVGLQTQYNGPVVEIWKNPAVQQEQWNRSVLTINSTKKFEVVIQGRIFDINEPAEALAIDDISFSEGCVPAAGETLPCKEGFSACNKKCIPDLKFCNFVHDCLPDKADEENCPQTCDFELGTCGWYSQKTAEHVSWVHKKAGERPPYGAAPLEDHSRNTSEGHYMWVGANNYTFSKTVYLNSSIYHSSGENCHFQFYFIIAGSAALKVILHTHEVRNIWILFTVL
;
A
#
# COMPACT_ATOMS: atom_id res chain seq x y z
N LEU A 1 4.55 -45.79 -12.91
CA LEU A 1 3.82 -44.60 -12.43
C LEU A 1 4.84 -43.71 -11.77
N SER A 2 4.95 -42.46 -12.21
CA SER A 2 5.84 -41.47 -11.60
C SER A 2 5.03 -40.64 -10.60
N ALA A 3 5.57 -40.42 -9.41
CA ALA A 3 5.00 -39.59 -8.35
C ALA A 3 6.05 -38.54 -7.93
N TYR A 4 5.58 -37.44 -7.35
CA TYR A 4 6.42 -36.28 -7.01
C TYR A 4 6.05 -35.78 -5.62
N TYR A 5 7.04 -35.28 -4.88
CA TYR A 5 6.90 -34.60 -3.59
C TYR A 5 7.79 -33.36 -3.57
N LEU A 6 7.60 -32.48 -2.58
CA LEU A 6 8.49 -31.36 -2.34
C LEU A 6 9.48 -31.74 -1.24
N SER A 7 10.78 -31.52 -1.47
CA SER A 7 11.82 -31.73 -0.47
C SER A 7 12.60 -30.46 -0.18
N LEU A 8 12.99 -30.31 1.07
CA LEU A 8 13.96 -29.32 1.52
C LEU A 8 15.32 -30.01 1.60
N SER A 9 16.27 -29.54 0.82
CA SER A 9 17.66 -29.99 0.84
C SER A 9 18.60 -28.84 1.20
N LEU A 10 19.70 -29.15 1.88
CA LEU A 10 20.75 -28.16 2.15
C LEU A 10 21.65 -28.08 0.91
N GLN A 11 21.51 -27.01 0.13
CA GLN A 11 22.48 -26.67 -0.91
C GLN A 11 23.27 -25.41 -0.60
N ASP A 12 22.75 -24.47 0.20
CA ASP A 12 23.50 -23.29 0.63
C ASP A 12 23.06 -22.80 2.02
N ASN A 13 24.02 -22.81 2.94
CA ASN A 13 24.00 -22.20 4.28
C ASN A 13 22.96 -22.74 5.31
N PRO A 14 23.39 -23.51 6.33
CA PRO A 14 22.52 -24.19 7.30
C PRO A 14 21.70 -23.25 8.23
N SER A 15 21.88 -21.94 8.15
CA SER A 15 21.20 -20.97 9.02
C SER A 15 19.82 -20.53 8.51
N HIS A 16 19.50 -20.75 7.23
CA HIS A 16 18.28 -20.23 6.61
C HIS A 16 17.27 -21.35 6.33
N GLY A 17 16.15 -21.35 7.05
CA GLY A 17 15.01 -22.22 6.74
C GLY A 17 14.27 -21.75 5.49
N ALA A 18 13.53 -22.66 4.84
CA ALA A 18 12.65 -22.34 3.72
C ALA A 18 11.20 -22.15 4.19
N SER A 19 10.41 -21.41 3.42
CA SER A 19 8.98 -21.21 3.69
C SER A 19 8.17 -21.41 2.42
N LEU A 20 7.12 -22.23 2.51
CA LEU A 20 6.10 -22.42 1.48
C LEU A 20 4.82 -21.71 1.92
N LYS A 21 4.21 -20.96 1.01
CA LYS A 21 3.03 -20.13 1.28
C LYS A 21 1.85 -20.59 0.44
N SER A 22 0.67 -20.66 1.05
CA SER A 22 -0.58 -20.96 0.35
C SER A 22 -1.12 -19.73 -0.39
N PRO A 23 -2.18 -19.86 -1.20
CA PRO A 23 -3.05 -18.73 -1.50
C PRO A 23 -3.63 -18.11 -0.22
N ILE A 24 -4.15 -16.90 -0.33
CA ILE A 24 -4.86 -16.24 0.77
C ILE A 24 -6.26 -16.86 0.89
N PHE A 25 -6.71 -17.07 2.12
CA PHE A 25 -8.04 -17.55 2.46
C PHE A 25 -8.83 -16.51 3.24
N LEU A 26 -10.15 -16.53 3.08
CA LEU A 26 -11.08 -15.75 3.88
C LEU A 26 -11.21 -16.33 5.30
N PRO A 27 -11.61 -15.52 6.31
CA PRO A 27 -12.00 -16.04 7.62
C PRO A 27 -13.06 -17.15 7.47
N PRO A 28 -12.91 -18.32 8.10
CA PRO A 28 -13.91 -19.38 8.00
C PRO A 28 -15.28 -18.92 8.52
N SER A 29 -16.34 -19.20 7.76
CA SER A 29 -17.72 -18.84 8.14
C SER A 29 -18.20 -19.62 9.36
N SER A 30 -19.12 -19.05 10.13
CA SER A 30 -19.77 -19.75 11.25
C SER A 30 -20.43 -21.05 10.77
N GLY A 31 -19.97 -22.19 11.29
CA GLY A 31 -20.47 -23.53 10.92
C GLY A 31 -19.66 -24.25 9.84
N GLN A 32 -18.64 -23.62 9.23
CA GLN A 32 -17.73 -24.27 8.29
C GLN A 32 -16.36 -24.51 8.96
N SER A 33 -15.91 -25.76 9.00
CA SER A 33 -14.59 -26.12 9.51
C SER A 33 -13.56 -26.06 8.38
N CYS A 34 -12.68 -25.05 8.39
CA CYS A 34 -11.50 -25.01 7.54
C CYS A 34 -10.43 -25.94 8.13
N GLN A 35 -10.07 -26.97 7.38
CA GLN A 35 -9.04 -27.93 7.77
C GLN A 35 -8.00 -28.04 6.66
N MET A 36 -6.74 -28.09 7.06
CA MET A 36 -5.63 -28.41 6.19
C MET A 36 -5.12 -29.81 6.53
N ARG A 37 -4.88 -30.62 5.51
CA ARG A 37 -4.19 -31.91 5.62
C ARG A 37 -2.91 -31.87 4.80
N PHE A 38 -1.85 -32.44 5.33
CA PHE A 38 -0.60 -32.68 4.61
C PHE A 38 0.11 -33.92 5.16
N TYR A 39 1.03 -34.45 4.36
CA TYR A 39 1.94 -35.51 4.76
C TYR A 39 3.35 -34.95 4.83
N TYR A 40 4.14 -35.45 5.78
CA TYR A 40 5.54 -35.07 5.91
C TYR A 40 6.40 -36.27 6.30
N HIS A 41 7.65 -36.25 5.88
CA HIS A 41 8.65 -37.27 6.17
C HIS A 41 9.96 -36.59 6.59
N PHE A 42 10.57 -37.09 7.65
CA PHE A 42 11.92 -36.73 8.07
C PHE A 42 12.85 -37.90 7.80
N GLY A 43 13.95 -37.64 7.09
CA GLY A 43 15.08 -38.57 7.01
C GLY A 43 15.93 -38.53 8.27
N GLN A 44 17.19 -38.96 8.18
CA GLN A 44 18.16 -38.93 9.28
C GLN A 44 18.76 -37.54 9.49
N VAL A 45 17.90 -36.57 9.81
CA VAL A 45 18.28 -35.17 10.00
C VAL A 45 17.69 -34.58 11.28
N SER A 46 18.37 -33.59 11.84
CA SER A 46 17.80 -32.76 12.89
C SER A 46 17.16 -31.54 12.25
N GLY A 47 15.86 -31.32 12.49
CA GLY A 47 15.15 -30.20 11.89
C GLY A 47 13.80 -29.92 12.51
N THR A 48 13.20 -28.79 12.11
CA THR A 48 11.84 -28.40 12.48
C THR A 48 10.99 -28.13 11.26
N LEU A 49 9.77 -28.64 11.29
CA LEU A 49 8.69 -28.28 10.39
C LEU A 49 7.58 -27.65 11.24
N ASN A 50 7.24 -26.41 10.95
CA ASN A 50 6.16 -25.69 11.61
C ASN A 50 5.17 -25.14 10.56
N VAL A 51 3.90 -25.11 10.94
CA VAL A 51 2.83 -24.52 10.14
C VAL A 51 2.26 -23.37 10.95
N GLY A 52 2.12 -22.22 10.31
CA GLY A 52 1.56 -21.03 10.94
C GLY A 52 0.68 -20.22 10.00
N LEU A 53 0.04 -19.20 10.56
CA LEU A 53 -0.84 -18.28 9.86
C LEU A 53 -0.21 -16.91 9.79
N GLN A 54 -0.19 -16.31 8.60
CA GLN A 54 0.20 -14.93 8.38
C GLN A 54 -1.04 -14.12 7.98
N THR A 55 -1.35 -13.05 8.71
CA THR A 55 -2.56 -12.23 8.47
C THR A 55 -2.26 -10.82 7.96
N GLN A 56 -0.97 -10.48 7.84
CA GLN A 56 -0.47 -9.21 7.31
C GLN A 56 0.61 -9.49 6.27
N TYR A 57 0.76 -8.62 5.29
CA TYR A 57 1.81 -8.78 4.27
C TYR A 57 3.20 -8.72 4.91
N ASN A 58 4.00 -9.78 4.74
CA ASN A 58 5.29 -10.00 5.41
C ASN A 58 5.24 -9.77 6.93
N GLY A 59 4.07 -10.01 7.54
CA GLY A 59 3.87 -9.92 8.98
C GLY A 59 4.40 -11.15 9.73
N PRO A 60 4.27 -11.15 11.07
CA PRO A 60 4.64 -12.31 11.87
C PRO A 60 3.78 -13.53 11.50
N VAL A 61 4.42 -14.70 11.50
CA VAL A 61 3.76 -15.99 11.32
C VAL A 61 3.40 -16.52 12.71
N VAL A 62 2.11 -16.73 12.97
CA VAL A 62 1.62 -17.32 14.23
C VAL A 62 1.60 -18.83 14.07
N GLU A 63 2.47 -19.53 14.79
CA GLU A 63 2.54 -20.99 14.76
C GLU A 63 1.23 -21.62 15.26
N ILE A 64 0.67 -22.54 14.48
CA ILE A 64 -0.51 -23.34 14.83
C ILE A 64 -0.19 -24.83 14.96
N TRP A 65 0.96 -25.26 14.43
CA TRP A 65 1.44 -26.62 14.53
C TRP A 65 2.95 -26.68 14.37
N LYS A 66 3.55 -27.68 15.04
CA LYS A 66 4.96 -28.02 14.91
C LYS A 66 5.12 -29.52 14.98
N ASN A 67 6.11 -30.06 14.27
CA ASN A 67 6.42 -31.48 14.31
C ASN A 67 6.76 -31.94 15.75
N PRO A 68 6.43 -33.19 16.11
CA PRO A 68 6.87 -33.79 17.37
C PRO A 68 8.40 -33.83 17.49
N ALA A 69 8.90 -33.83 18.74
CA ALA A 69 10.33 -33.91 19.02
C ALA A 69 10.96 -35.24 18.60
N VAL A 70 10.21 -36.34 18.72
CA VAL A 70 10.65 -37.66 18.27
C VAL A 70 10.17 -37.85 16.83
N GLN A 71 11.13 -38.00 15.92
CA GLN A 71 10.87 -38.24 14.50
C GLN A 71 11.05 -39.72 14.19
N GLN A 72 10.21 -40.23 13.30
CA GLN A 72 10.28 -41.59 12.78
C GLN A 72 10.46 -41.48 11.26
N GLU A 73 11.29 -42.35 10.68
CA GLU A 73 11.54 -42.43 9.24
C GLU A 73 10.32 -43.03 8.50
N GLN A 74 9.19 -42.33 8.56
CA GLN A 74 7.95 -42.68 7.87
C GLN A 74 7.15 -41.45 7.49
N TRP A 75 6.23 -41.63 6.54
CA TRP A 75 5.26 -40.60 6.17
C TRP A 75 4.25 -40.42 7.29
N ASN A 76 4.25 -39.23 7.87
CA ASN A 76 3.34 -38.83 8.93
C ASN A 76 2.25 -37.94 8.35
N ARG A 77 0.99 -38.25 8.69
CA ARG A 77 -0.18 -37.48 8.29
C ARG A 77 -0.55 -36.47 9.37
N SER A 78 -0.73 -35.21 9.01
CA SER A 78 -1.25 -34.18 9.91
C SER A 78 -2.53 -33.54 9.39
N VAL A 79 -3.44 -33.22 10.31
CA VAL A 79 -4.68 -32.49 10.04
C VAL A 79 -4.80 -31.36 11.03
N LEU A 80 -4.92 -30.14 10.51
CA LEU A 80 -4.98 -28.91 11.29
C LEU A 80 -6.34 -28.25 11.08
N THR A 81 -7.03 -27.95 12.17
CA THR A 81 -8.20 -27.07 12.11
C THR A 81 -7.73 -25.62 12.17
N ILE A 82 -8.03 -24.85 11.14
CA ILE A 82 -7.61 -23.46 11.02
C ILE A 82 -8.73 -22.55 11.50
N ASN A 83 -8.42 -21.75 12.52
CA ASN A 83 -9.32 -20.73 13.05
C ASN A 83 -8.65 -19.36 12.89
N SER A 84 -9.28 -18.47 12.12
CA SER A 84 -8.82 -17.10 11.95
C SER A 84 -10.02 -16.17 11.77
N THR A 85 -10.00 -15.03 12.45
CA THR A 85 -10.98 -13.95 12.27
C THR A 85 -10.59 -12.97 11.16
N LYS A 86 -9.38 -13.12 10.61
CA LYS A 86 -8.82 -12.29 9.54
C LYS A 86 -8.51 -13.13 8.32
N LYS A 87 -8.39 -12.49 7.15
CA LYS A 87 -7.80 -13.13 5.97
C LYS A 87 -6.41 -13.64 6.32
N PHE A 88 -6.05 -14.81 5.82
CA PHE A 88 -4.82 -15.48 6.21
C PHE A 88 -4.17 -16.21 5.05
N GLU A 89 -2.85 -16.33 5.13
CA GLU A 89 -2.03 -17.22 4.33
C GLU A 89 -1.46 -18.29 5.27
N VAL A 90 -1.50 -19.56 4.86
CA VAL A 90 -0.82 -20.63 5.59
C VAL A 90 0.63 -20.65 5.16
N VAL A 91 1.53 -20.62 6.15
CA VAL A 91 2.98 -20.66 5.93
C VAL A 91 3.51 -21.94 6.55
N ILE A 92 4.08 -22.81 5.70
CA ILE A 92 4.80 -24.01 6.10
C ILE A 92 6.28 -23.67 6.11
N GLN A 93 6.92 -23.73 7.27
CA GLN A 93 8.32 -23.38 7.45
C GLN A 93 9.10 -24.63 7.79
N GLY A 94 10.16 -24.89 7.02
CA GLY A 94 11.07 -26.01 7.21
C GLY A 94 12.47 -25.50 7.51
N ARG A 95 13.12 -26.04 8.54
CA ARG A 95 14.50 -25.74 8.88
C ARG A 95 15.24 -27.03 9.23
N ILE A 96 16.45 -27.17 8.71
CA ILE A 96 17.35 -28.28 9.02
C ILE A 96 18.51 -27.68 9.83
N PHE A 97 18.86 -28.29 10.95
CA PHE A 97 19.93 -27.85 11.84
C PHE A 97 21.22 -28.63 11.64
N ASP A 98 21.13 -29.94 11.39
CA ASP A 98 22.28 -30.83 11.26
C ASP A 98 21.98 -31.98 10.29
N ILE A 99 23.00 -32.38 9.52
CA ILE A 99 22.97 -33.50 8.58
C ILE A 99 24.06 -34.52 8.96
N ASN A 100 23.64 -35.74 9.28
CA ASN A 100 24.58 -36.82 9.55
C ASN A 100 25.08 -37.50 8.26
N GLU A 101 24.29 -37.49 7.18
CA GLU A 101 24.59 -38.11 5.87
C GLU A 101 23.90 -37.31 4.73
N PRO A 102 24.36 -37.39 3.46
CA PRO A 102 23.72 -36.71 2.33
C PRO A 102 22.51 -37.52 1.85
N ALA A 103 21.43 -37.48 2.64
CA ALA A 103 20.15 -38.07 2.28
C ALA A 103 19.01 -37.06 2.50
N GLU A 104 17.92 -37.23 1.78
CA GLU A 104 16.75 -36.35 1.78
C GLU A 104 16.28 -36.01 3.20
N ALA A 105 16.34 -34.72 3.54
CA ALA A 105 16.23 -34.29 4.92
C ALA A 105 14.76 -34.18 5.38
N LEU A 106 13.95 -33.42 4.64
CA LEU A 106 12.58 -33.12 4.99
C LEU A 106 11.73 -33.06 3.73
N ALA A 107 10.70 -33.88 3.64
CA ALA A 107 9.77 -33.90 2.52
C ALA A 107 8.34 -33.62 2.98
N ILE A 108 7.56 -32.97 2.12
CA ILE A 108 6.12 -32.72 2.30
C ILE A 108 5.37 -33.11 1.03
N ASP A 109 4.15 -33.59 1.20
CA ASP A 109 3.29 -34.00 0.09
C ASP A 109 1.80 -33.92 0.43
N ASP A 110 0.94 -34.05 -0.60
CA ASP A 110 -0.51 -34.22 -0.49
C ASP A 110 -1.22 -33.13 0.34
N ILE A 111 -0.75 -31.89 0.20
CA ILE A 111 -1.34 -30.70 0.82
C ILE A 111 -2.74 -30.48 0.24
N SER A 112 -3.73 -30.43 1.12
CA SER A 112 -5.14 -30.25 0.75
C SER A 112 -5.89 -29.47 1.81
N PHE A 113 -6.95 -28.79 1.37
CA PHE A 113 -7.81 -27.98 2.22
C PHE A 113 -9.26 -28.48 2.11
N SER A 114 -10.01 -28.42 3.21
CA SER A 114 -11.44 -28.69 3.21
C SER A 114 -12.21 -27.54 2.56
N GLU A 115 -13.47 -27.79 2.21
CA GLU A 115 -14.38 -26.79 1.61
C GLU A 115 -14.61 -25.55 2.50
N GLY A 116 -14.35 -25.64 3.80
CA GLY A 116 -14.41 -24.50 4.71
C GLY A 116 -13.29 -23.47 4.49
N CYS A 117 -12.24 -23.82 3.75
CA CYS A 117 -11.15 -22.91 3.41
C CYS A 117 -11.42 -22.26 2.04
N VAL A 118 -12.04 -21.07 2.05
CA VAL A 118 -12.43 -20.36 0.83
C VAL A 118 -11.30 -19.42 0.37
N PRO A 119 -10.71 -19.62 -0.83
CA PRO A 119 -9.66 -18.74 -1.34
C PRO A 119 -10.15 -17.31 -1.59
N ALA A 120 -9.33 -16.33 -1.22
CA ALA A 120 -9.54 -14.91 -1.46
C ALA A 120 -8.89 -14.50 -2.80
N ALA A 121 -9.53 -14.88 -3.92
CA ALA A 121 -8.96 -14.70 -5.25
C ALA A 121 -8.68 -13.21 -5.58
N GLY A 122 -7.43 -12.91 -5.96
CA GLY A 122 -7.02 -11.56 -6.38
C GLY A 122 -6.79 -10.56 -5.23
N GLU A 123 -7.02 -10.98 -3.99
CA GLU A 123 -6.80 -10.12 -2.82
C GLU A 123 -5.35 -10.19 -2.32
N THR A 124 -4.97 -9.22 -1.47
CA THR A 124 -3.70 -9.21 -0.76
C THR A 124 -3.94 -9.11 0.73
N LEU A 125 -3.01 -9.61 1.54
CA LEU A 125 -3.04 -9.39 2.97
C LEU A 125 -2.86 -7.89 3.25
N PRO A 126 -3.53 -7.35 4.29
CA PRO A 126 -3.37 -5.96 4.66
C PRO A 126 -1.91 -5.66 5.01
N CYS A 127 -1.45 -4.47 4.66
CA CYS A 127 -0.16 -3.96 5.11
C CYS A 127 -0.18 -3.72 6.62
N LYS A 128 1.01 -3.80 7.24
CA LYS A 128 1.20 -3.39 8.62
C LYS A 128 1.05 -1.86 8.72
N GLU A 129 0.71 -1.35 9.90
CA GLU A 129 0.81 0.09 10.20
C GLU A 129 2.18 0.64 9.81
N GLY A 130 2.20 1.82 9.18
CA GLY A 130 3.39 2.44 8.62
C GLY A 130 3.75 1.96 7.21
N PHE A 131 2.93 1.11 6.60
CA PHE A 131 3.11 0.61 5.25
C PHE A 131 1.80 0.70 4.47
N SER A 132 1.91 1.10 3.22
CA SER A 132 0.79 1.21 2.29
C SER A 132 0.99 0.30 1.10
N ALA A 133 -0.14 -0.15 0.54
CA ALA A 133 -0.14 -1.09 -0.56
C ALA A 133 0.19 -0.38 -1.87
N CYS A 134 1.13 -0.95 -2.62
CA CYS A 134 1.48 -0.52 -3.96
C CYS A 134 1.70 -1.74 -4.86
N ASN A 135 0.85 -1.89 -5.89
CA ASN A 135 0.77 -3.06 -6.79
C ASN A 135 1.01 -4.41 -6.07
N LYS A 136 0.14 -4.72 -5.10
CA LYS A 136 0.16 -5.96 -4.30
C LYS A 136 1.37 -6.18 -3.40
N LYS A 137 2.28 -5.20 -3.32
CA LYS A 137 3.39 -5.15 -2.37
C LYS A 137 3.10 -4.10 -1.31
N CYS A 138 3.63 -4.26 -0.12
CA CYS A 138 3.59 -3.20 0.89
C CYS A 138 4.94 -2.48 0.92
N ILE A 139 4.91 -1.15 0.80
CA ILE A 139 6.09 -0.28 0.96
C ILE A 139 5.86 0.67 2.14
N PRO A 140 6.91 1.10 2.86
CA PRO A 140 6.79 2.09 3.93
C PRO A 140 6.05 3.35 3.49
N ASP A 141 5.22 3.93 4.35
CA ASP A 141 4.45 5.14 4.03
C ASP A 141 5.35 6.32 3.67
N LEU A 142 6.53 6.41 4.28
CA LEU A 142 7.56 7.42 3.98
C LEU A 142 8.12 7.33 2.56
N LYS A 143 7.84 6.24 1.83
CA LYS A 143 8.23 6.07 0.44
C LYS A 143 7.18 6.57 -0.55
N PHE A 144 6.00 6.96 -0.09
CA PHE A 144 5.03 7.67 -0.91
C PHE A 144 5.38 9.15 -0.95
N CYS A 145 5.25 9.79 -2.12
CA CYS A 145 5.47 11.22 -2.29
C CYS A 145 6.85 11.70 -1.77
N ASN A 146 7.90 10.94 -2.10
CA ASN A 146 9.28 11.25 -1.75
C ASN A 146 10.14 11.60 -2.97
N PHE A 147 9.53 11.73 -4.16
CA PHE A 147 10.17 11.97 -5.46
C PHE A 147 11.06 10.83 -5.95
N VAL A 148 10.93 9.63 -5.38
CA VAL A 148 11.63 8.41 -5.78
C VAL A 148 10.61 7.36 -6.13
N HIS A 149 10.72 6.76 -7.33
CA HIS A 149 9.84 5.68 -7.74
C HIS A 149 10.21 4.36 -7.05
N ASP A 150 9.66 4.13 -5.87
CA ASP A 150 9.80 2.93 -5.06
C ASP A 150 8.79 1.85 -5.45
N CYS A 151 7.64 2.23 -5.99
CA CYS A 151 6.60 1.31 -6.45
C CYS A 151 6.80 0.84 -7.89
N LEU A 152 7.69 -0.12 -8.11
CA LEU A 152 7.92 -0.67 -9.46
C LEU A 152 6.95 -1.82 -9.78
N PRO A 153 6.43 -1.90 -11.02
CA PRO A 153 6.77 -1.07 -12.20
C PRO A 153 5.90 0.18 -12.41
N ASP A 154 4.76 0.31 -11.73
CA ASP A 154 3.71 1.29 -12.07
C ASP A 154 4.01 2.72 -11.62
N LYS A 155 4.93 2.89 -10.65
CA LYS A 155 5.32 4.18 -10.06
C LYS A 155 4.17 4.91 -9.37
N ALA A 156 3.18 4.16 -8.91
CA ALA A 156 1.93 4.68 -8.35
C ALA A 156 2.11 5.43 -7.01
N ASP A 157 3.28 5.30 -6.38
CA ASP A 157 3.67 6.01 -5.17
C ASP A 157 3.86 7.53 -5.35
N GLU A 158 4.10 7.98 -6.59
CA GLU A 158 4.34 9.40 -6.93
C GLU A 158 3.25 10.00 -7.84
N GLU A 159 2.23 9.23 -8.21
CA GLU A 159 1.21 9.64 -9.19
C GLU A 159 0.31 10.78 -8.68
N ASN A 160 -0.07 10.74 -7.40
CA ASN A 160 -0.93 11.74 -6.76
C ASN A 160 -0.17 12.89 -6.10
N CYS A 161 1.13 12.97 -6.32
CA CYS A 161 2.01 13.97 -5.73
C CYS A 161 3.22 14.22 -6.62
N PRO A 162 3.00 14.58 -7.89
CA PRO A 162 4.10 14.82 -8.80
C PRO A 162 4.88 16.07 -8.40
N GLN A 163 6.15 16.10 -8.79
CA GLN A 163 7.00 17.27 -8.61
C GLN A 163 6.44 18.54 -9.28
N THR A 164 5.71 18.39 -10.39
CA THR A 164 5.12 19.49 -11.15
C THR A 164 3.65 19.21 -11.42
N CYS A 165 2.80 20.22 -11.23
CA CYS A 165 1.40 20.18 -11.62
C CYS A 165 1.04 21.47 -12.36
N ASP A 166 0.73 21.33 -13.65
CA ASP A 166 0.27 22.42 -14.52
C ASP A 166 -1.27 22.47 -14.62
N PHE A 167 -1.96 21.53 -13.98
CA PHE A 167 -3.40 21.31 -14.00
C PHE A 167 -4.00 20.88 -15.35
N GLU A 168 -3.22 20.51 -16.36
CA GLU A 168 -3.79 20.23 -17.69
C GLU A 168 -4.56 18.91 -17.78
N LEU A 169 -4.11 17.89 -17.04
CA LEU A 169 -4.71 16.54 -17.04
C LEU A 169 -5.50 16.23 -15.77
N GLY A 170 -5.68 17.21 -14.88
CA GLY A 170 -6.38 17.06 -13.60
C GLY A 170 -5.71 17.85 -12.50
N THR A 171 -5.98 17.50 -11.24
CA THR A 171 -5.49 18.27 -10.09
C THR A 171 -4.19 17.75 -9.48
N CYS A 172 -3.59 16.69 -10.00
CA CYS A 172 -2.34 16.11 -9.49
C CYS A 172 -2.35 15.83 -7.97
N GLY A 173 -3.50 15.39 -7.44
CA GLY A 173 -3.70 15.15 -6.01
C GLY A 173 -4.03 16.40 -5.17
N TRP A 174 -4.01 17.60 -5.75
CA TRP A 174 -4.55 18.77 -5.09
C TRP A 174 -6.06 18.65 -4.94
N TYR A 175 -6.57 19.04 -3.78
CA TYR A 175 -8.00 18.98 -3.49
C TYR A 175 -8.47 20.22 -2.74
N SER A 176 -9.68 20.68 -3.09
CA SER A 176 -10.34 21.74 -2.34
C SER A 176 -10.94 21.15 -1.07
N GLN A 177 -10.61 21.75 0.08
CA GLN A 177 -11.30 21.40 1.32
C GLN A 177 -12.76 21.86 1.24
N LYS A 178 -13.71 20.94 1.46
CA LYS A 178 -15.14 21.26 1.47
C LYS A 178 -15.46 22.16 2.66
N THR A 179 -15.91 23.38 2.39
CA THR A 179 -16.43 24.29 3.41
C THR A 179 -17.94 24.12 3.52
N ALA A 180 -18.51 24.42 4.69
CA ALA A 180 -19.95 24.25 4.98
C ALA A 180 -20.88 25.05 4.03
N GLU A 181 -20.34 25.98 3.24
CA GLU A 181 -21.09 26.94 2.44
C GLU A 181 -20.76 26.85 0.93
N HIS A 182 -20.24 25.70 0.46
CA HIS A 182 -20.03 25.37 -0.97
C HIS A 182 -19.07 26.28 -1.77
N VAL A 183 -18.19 27.03 -1.10
CA VAL A 183 -17.09 27.73 -1.77
C VAL A 183 -15.90 26.78 -1.83
N SER A 184 -15.47 26.46 -3.06
CA SER A 184 -14.37 25.54 -3.31
C SER A 184 -13.54 26.02 -4.50
N TRP A 185 -12.26 25.67 -4.48
CA TRP A 185 -11.43 25.73 -5.68
C TRP A 185 -12.02 24.82 -6.75
N VAL A 186 -12.08 25.32 -7.97
CA VAL A 186 -12.56 24.57 -9.13
C VAL A 186 -11.48 24.49 -10.17
N HIS A 187 -11.32 23.30 -10.73
CA HIS A 187 -10.49 23.08 -11.91
C HIS A 187 -11.23 23.65 -13.11
N LYS A 188 -10.66 24.68 -13.73
CA LYS A 188 -11.34 25.52 -14.71
C LYS A 188 -10.52 25.60 -15.99
N LYS A 189 -11.19 25.48 -17.13
CA LYS A 189 -10.62 25.76 -18.45
C LYS A 189 -10.53 27.27 -18.67
N ALA A 190 -9.41 27.72 -19.23
CA ALA A 190 -9.19 29.10 -19.61
C ALA A 190 -10.25 29.58 -20.64
N GLY A 191 -10.51 30.89 -20.66
CA GLY A 191 -11.47 31.49 -21.59
C GLY A 191 -12.95 31.22 -21.29
N GLU A 192 -13.29 30.24 -20.45
CA GLU A 192 -14.66 30.00 -20.02
C GLU A 192 -15.18 31.11 -19.10
N ARG A 193 -16.34 31.66 -19.41
CA ARG A 193 -16.96 32.70 -18.58
C ARG A 193 -17.30 32.16 -17.17
N PRO A 194 -16.77 32.74 -16.09
CA PRO A 194 -17.12 32.30 -14.75
C PRO A 194 -18.54 32.73 -14.37
N PRO A 195 -19.21 32.02 -13.45
CA PRO A 195 -20.54 32.38 -12.98
C PRO A 195 -20.56 33.72 -12.23
N TYR A 196 -19.47 34.05 -11.53
CA TYR A 196 -19.25 35.31 -10.81
C TYR A 196 -17.76 35.66 -10.81
N GLY A 197 -17.42 36.94 -10.65
CA GLY A 197 -16.03 37.40 -10.61
C GLY A 197 -15.34 37.39 -11.98
N ALA A 198 -14.01 37.55 -11.97
CA ALA A 198 -13.17 37.49 -13.15
C ALA A 198 -12.33 36.21 -13.16
N ALA A 199 -12.06 35.69 -14.34
CA ALA A 199 -11.18 34.54 -14.55
C ALA A 199 -10.23 34.84 -15.73
N PRO A 200 -8.97 34.38 -15.69
CA PRO A 200 -8.03 34.52 -16.80
C PRO A 200 -8.56 33.92 -18.12
N LEU A 201 -8.38 34.66 -19.21
CA LEU A 201 -8.76 34.21 -20.56
C LEU A 201 -7.78 33.20 -21.15
N GLU A 202 -6.52 33.24 -20.71
CA GLU A 202 -5.45 32.34 -21.14
C GLU A 202 -4.78 31.74 -19.90
N ASP A 203 -4.47 30.45 -19.98
CA ASP A 203 -3.67 29.77 -18.97
C ASP A 203 -2.16 30.04 -19.19
N HIS A 204 -1.40 30.18 -18.11
CA HIS A 204 0.04 30.46 -18.17
C HIS A 204 0.85 29.28 -18.73
N SER A 205 0.53 28.04 -18.36
CA SER A 205 1.31 26.85 -18.71
C SER A 205 1.30 26.59 -20.22
N ARG A 206 0.13 26.77 -20.86
CA ARG A 206 -0.03 26.62 -22.31
C ARG A 206 0.03 27.94 -23.08
N ASN A 207 -0.16 29.08 -22.42
CA ASN A 207 -0.38 30.39 -23.02
C ASN A 207 -1.53 30.38 -24.05
N THR A 208 -2.61 29.68 -23.72
CA THR A 208 -3.81 29.52 -24.58
C THR A 208 -5.10 29.49 -23.76
N SER A 209 -6.24 29.71 -24.40
CA SER A 209 -7.57 29.49 -23.80
C SER A 209 -7.95 28.01 -23.65
N GLU A 210 -7.11 27.09 -24.12
CA GLU A 210 -7.36 25.65 -24.01
C GLU A 210 -6.70 25.02 -22.77
N GLY A 211 -5.88 25.79 -22.04
CA GLY A 211 -5.26 25.33 -20.80
C GLY A 211 -6.19 25.37 -19.60
N HIS A 212 -5.73 24.83 -18.48
CA HIS A 212 -6.51 24.67 -17.27
C HIS A 212 -5.76 25.17 -16.04
N TYR A 213 -6.50 25.70 -15.08
CA TYR A 213 -5.95 26.20 -13.81
C TYR A 213 -6.96 26.03 -12.68
N MET A 214 -6.49 26.19 -11.45
CA MET A 214 -7.35 26.24 -10.27
C MET A 214 -7.87 27.66 -10.08
N TRP A 215 -9.20 27.80 -9.96
CA TRP A 215 -9.87 29.07 -9.81
C TRP A 215 -10.78 29.09 -8.58
N VAL A 216 -10.87 30.24 -7.94
CA VAL A 216 -11.88 30.53 -6.92
C VAL A 216 -12.44 31.92 -7.18
N GLY A 217 -13.76 32.03 -7.21
CA GLY A 217 -14.48 33.29 -7.33
C GLY A 217 -15.27 33.63 -6.08
N ALA A 218 -15.51 34.92 -5.87
CA ALA A 218 -16.35 35.42 -4.80
C ALA A 218 -17.61 36.13 -5.33
N ASN A 219 -18.68 36.07 -4.55
CA ASN A 219 -19.91 36.85 -4.72
C ASN A 219 -20.25 37.57 -3.40
N ASN A 220 -21.35 38.31 -3.33
CA ASN A 220 -21.74 39.08 -2.14
C ASN A 220 -21.91 38.22 -0.87
N TYR A 221 -22.13 36.92 -0.98
CA TYR A 221 -22.28 36.01 0.16
C TYR A 221 -20.94 35.41 0.63
N THR A 222 -19.89 35.45 -0.20
CA THR A 222 -18.62 34.77 0.07
C THR A 222 -17.46 35.74 0.34
N PHE A 223 -17.72 37.05 0.36
CA PHE A 223 -16.78 38.18 0.41
C PHE A 223 -15.85 38.26 1.67
N SER A 224 -15.83 37.26 2.55
CA SER A 224 -14.93 37.22 3.71
C SER A 224 -14.53 35.79 4.10
N LYS A 225 -14.67 34.82 3.18
CA LYS A 225 -14.46 33.40 3.49
C LYS A 225 -13.10 32.95 2.99
N THR A 226 -12.39 32.19 3.83
CA THR A 226 -11.13 31.53 3.45
C THR A 226 -11.44 30.13 2.95
N VAL A 227 -10.88 29.76 1.80
CA VAL A 227 -10.96 28.41 1.25
C VAL A 227 -9.57 27.86 1.01
N TYR A 228 -9.40 26.55 1.18
CA TYR A 228 -8.10 25.89 1.14
C TYR A 228 -8.00 24.96 -0.07
N LEU A 229 -6.89 25.09 -0.79
CA LEU A 229 -6.44 24.15 -1.80
C LEU A 229 -5.26 23.40 -1.18
N ASN A 230 -5.46 22.14 -0.85
CA ASN A 230 -4.48 21.34 -0.13
C ASN A 230 -3.78 20.40 -1.11
N SER A 231 -2.47 20.26 -0.95
CA SER A 231 -1.69 19.25 -1.66
C SER A 231 -1.78 17.89 -0.96
N SER A 232 -1.30 16.86 -1.62
CA SER A 232 -0.88 15.62 -0.97
C SER A 232 0.24 15.88 0.05
N ILE A 233 0.45 14.94 0.96
CA ILE A 233 1.54 14.98 1.94
C ILE A 233 2.83 14.52 1.25
N TYR A 234 3.86 15.37 1.24
CA TYR A 234 5.19 15.03 0.74
C TYR A 234 6.10 14.60 1.89
N HIS A 235 6.78 13.47 1.76
CA HIS A 235 7.62 12.89 2.82
C HIS A 235 9.10 13.22 2.70
N SER A 236 9.51 13.95 1.66
CA SER A 236 10.88 14.44 1.48
C SER A 236 10.89 15.93 1.14
N SER A 237 11.17 16.76 2.13
CA SER A 237 11.51 18.18 1.91
C SER A 237 12.92 18.43 2.42
N GLY A 238 13.90 18.17 1.56
CA GLY A 238 15.28 18.58 1.84
C GLY A 238 15.39 20.10 1.98
N GLU A 239 16.51 20.59 2.52
CA GLU A 239 16.74 22.03 2.74
C GLU A 239 16.65 22.89 1.46
N ASN A 240 16.74 22.26 0.28
CA ASN A 240 16.64 22.91 -1.04
C ASN A 240 15.26 22.75 -1.71
N CYS A 241 14.24 22.32 -0.97
CA CYS A 241 12.88 22.20 -1.50
C CYS A 241 12.31 23.60 -1.80
N HIS A 242 11.94 23.84 -3.05
CA HIS A 242 11.39 25.11 -3.50
C HIS A 242 9.97 24.93 -4.02
N PHE A 243 9.08 25.84 -3.64
CA PHE A 243 7.71 25.89 -4.13
C PHE A 243 7.55 27.12 -5.03
N GLN A 244 7.13 26.89 -6.27
CA GLN A 244 6.93 27.92 -7.28
C GLN A 244 5.54 27.77 -7.88
N PHE A 245 4.86 28.90 -8.08
CA PHE A 245 3.53 28.93 -8.67
C PHE A 245 3.27 30.28 -9.35
N TYR A 246 2.38 30.27 -10.34
CA TYR A 246 1.87 31.46 -10.99
C TYR A 246 0.47 31.76 -10.45
N PHE A 247 0.15 33.04 -10.28
CA PHE A 247 -1.16 33.45 -9.78
C PHE A 247 -1.62 34.76 -10.41
N ILE A 248 -2.94 34.94 -10.43
CA ILE A 248 -3.60 36.21 -10.78
C ILE A 248 -4.65 36.46 -9.70
N ILE A 249 -4.68 37.68 -9.15
CA ILE A 249 -5.68 38.12 -8.18
C ILE A 249 -6.36 39.38 -8.73
N ALA A 250 -7.68 39.42 -8.65
CA ALA A 250 -8.48 40.58 -9.01
C ALA A 250 -9.44 40.94 -7.87
N GLY A 251 -9.66 42.24 -7.64
CA GLY A 251 -10.48 42.73 -6.52
C GLY A 251 -9.75 42.73 -5.18
N SER A 252 -10.52 42.88 -4.10
CA SER A 252 -10.01 42.86 -2.73
C SER A 252 -9.97 41.43 -2.20
N ALA A 253 -8.78 40.81 -2.28
CA ALA A 253 -8.58 39.41 -1.92
C ALA A 253 -7.18 39.18 -1.32
N ALA A 254 -7.01 38.04 -0.65
CA ALA A 254 -5.74 37.61 -0.10
C ALA A 254 -5.42 36.19 -0.53
N LEU A 255 -4.19 35.96 -1.00
CA LEU A 255 -3.67 34.63 -1.28
C LEU A 255 -2.54 34.33 -0.30
N LYS A 256 -2.64 33.18 0.37
CA LYS A 256 -1.65 32.73 1.37
C LYS A 256 -1.15 31.36 0.99
N VAL A 257 0.14 31.14 1.17
CA VAL A 257 0.75 29.81 1.11
C VAL A 257 1.18 29.43 2.53
N ILE A 258 0.63 28.33 3.01
CA ILE A 258 0.82 27.83 4.37
C ILE A 258 1.48 26.47 4.28
N LEU A 259 2.64 26.34 4.92
CA LEU A 259 3.35 25.08 5.05
C LEU A 259 2.90 24.39 6.33
N HIS A 260 2.32 23.21 6.18
CA HIS A 260 1.92 22.35 7.29
C HIS A 260 2.97 21.26 7.49
N THR A 261 3.74 21.36 8.56
CA THR A 261 4.64 20.29 9.05
C THR A 261 4.19 19.87 10.47
N HIS A 262 5.11 19.51 11.37
CA HIS A 262 4.81 19.47 12.81
C HIS A 262 4.46 20.86 13.37
N GLU A 263 4.91 21.92 12.70
CA GLU A 263 4.50 23.30 12.94
C GLU A 263 3.81 23.87 11.69
N VAL A 264 2.82 24.73 11.90
CA VAL A 264 2.17 25.46 10.81
C VAL A 264 2.87 26.79 10.62
N ARG A 265 3.38 27.06 9.42
CA ARG A 265 4.10 28.29 9.09
C ARG A 265 3.53 28.95 7.84
N ASN A 266 3.24 30.24 7.91
CA ASN A 266 2.92 31.03 6.72
C ASN A 266 4.22 31.32 5.97
N ILE A 267 4.37 30.77 4.77
CA ILE A 267 5.60 30.93 3.98
C ILE A 267 5.49 32.05 2.94
N TRP A 268 4.26 32.42 2.55
CA TRP A 268 4.02 33.55 1.64
C TRP A 268 2.62 34.13 1.80
N ILE A 269 2.49 35.43 1.62
CA ILE A 269 1.21 36.14 1.69
C ILE A 269 1.18 37.34 0.75
N LEU A 270 0.06 37.51 0.06
CA LEU A 270 -0.25 38.69 -0.73
C LEU A 270 -1.66 39.18 -0.41
N PHE A 271 -1.79 40.50 -0.30
CA PHE A 271 -3.05 41.20 -0.13
C PHE A 271 -3.23 42.21 -1.25
N THR A 272 -4.41 42.23 -1.86
CA THR A 272 -4.84 43.29 -2.76
C THR A 272 -6.01 44.02 -2.13
N VAL A 273 -5.97 45.35 -2.19
CA VAL A 273 -7.08 46.21 -1.78
C VAL A 273 -7.32 47.17 -2.94
N LEU A 274 -8.53 47.14 -3.49
CA LEU A 274 -9.03 48.12 -4.45
C LEU A 274 -10.04 49.03 -3.75
#